data_AF-A0A5A8AFT8-F1
#
_entry.id   AF-A0A5A8AFT8-F1
#
_cell.length_a   1.000
_cell.length_b   1.000
_cell.length_c   1.000
_cell.angle_alpha   90.00
_cell.angle_beta   90.00
_cell.angle_gamma   90.00
#
_symmetry.space_group_name_H-M   'P 1'
#
loop_
_entity.id
_entity.type
_entity.pdbx_description
1 polymer ?
#
loop_
_entity_poly.entity_id
_entity_poly.type
_entity_poly.pdbx_seq_one_letter_code
_entity_poly.pdbx_strand_id
1 'polypeptide(L)'
;MEIKFLKKLENNRTINWDTIKGVSESEIKNVENRFGIKFPLAFKEYLYLAGDSSGGLRLADGNGSLAVLTKDDVRKKLEKSLQEFQIPIKRPFWVFSEKDGFQQFFFIYLDENSENPPVWFTT
;
A
#
# COMPACT_ATOMS: atom_id res chain seq x y z
N MET A 1 -3.24 -17.43 -1.39
CA MET A 1 -1.82 -17.12 -1.59
C MET A 1 -1.01 -17.78 -0.48
N GLU A 2 0.14 -18.37 -0.79
CA GLU A 2 1.10 -18.82 0.23
C GLU A 2 1.92 -17.63 0.74
N ILE A 3 1.91 -17.39 2.05
CA ILE A 3 2.67 -16.28 2.68
C ILE A 3 4.12 -16.71 2.92
N LYS A 4 5.10 -15.95 2.41
CA LYS A 4 6.54 -16.20 2.61
C LYS A 4 7.20 -15.16 3.52
N PHE A 5 6.89 -13.87 3.31
CA PHE A 5 7.54 -12.77 4.02
C PHE A 5 6.76 -12.35 5.28
N LEU A 6 5.44 -12.28 5.21
CA LEU A 6 4.60 -11.70 6.27
C LEU A 6 4.06 -12.72 7.27
N LYS A 7 4.84 -13.76 7.60
CA LYS A 7 4.44 -14.80 8.57
C LYS A 7 4.04 -14.24 9.93
N LYS A 8 4.73 -13.20 10.40
CA LYS A 8 4.37 -12.55 11.67
C LYS A 8 3.00 -11.91 11.62
N LEU A 9 2.65 -11.26 10.51
CA LEU A 9 1.34 -10.64 10.32
C LEU A 9 0.24 -11.71 10.14
N GLU A 10 0.52 -12.76 9.38
CA GLU A 10 -0.37 -13.90 9.20
C GLU A 10 -0.75 -14.55 10.53
N ASN A 11 0.22 -14.70 11.45
CA ASN A 11 0.04 -15.30 12.76
C ASN A 11 -0.59 -14.35 13.80
N ASN A 12 -0.60 -13.03 13.54
CA ASN A 12 -1.08 -12.01 14.48
C ASN A 12 -2.09 -11.09 13.80
N ARG A 13 -3.21 -11.67 13.34
CA ARG A 13 -4.23 -10.93 12.57
C ARG A 13 -5.00 -9.91 13.39
N THR A 14 -5.09 -10.09 14.70
CA THR A 14 -5.72 -9.14 15.62
C THR A 14 -4.61 -8.42 16.36
N ILE A 15 -4.52 -7.10 16.17
CA ILE A 15 -3.52 -6.24 16.80
C ILE A 15 -4.27 -5.29 17.70
N ASN A 16 -3.96 -5.34 19.00
CA ASN A 16 -4.84 -4.83 20.03
C ASN A 16 -6.23 -5.46 19.91
N TRP A 17 -7.19 -4.71 19.38
CA TRP A 17 -8.62 -5.05 19.35
C TRP A 17 -9.16 -5.06 17.92
N ASP A 18 -8.32 -4.66 16.95
CA ASP A 18 -8.67 -4.52 15.56
C ASP A 18 -8.08 -5.68 14.76
N THR A 19 -8.91 -6.29 13.92
CA THR A 19 -8.51 -7.40 13.05
C THR A 19 -8.24 -6.89 11.64
N ILE A 20 -7.08 -7.25 11.11
CA ILE A 20 -6.72 -6.93 9.71
C ILE A 20 -7.68 -7.61 8.75
N LYS A 21 -7.94 -6.95 7.62
CA LYS A 21 -8.74 -7.49 6.52
C LYS A 21 -7.97 -7.32 5.22
N GLY A 22 -7.81 -8.41 4.50
CA GLY A 22 -7.18 -8.43 3.21
C GLY A 22 -8.15 -8.25 2.05
N VAL A 23 -7.59 -8.17 0.86
CA VAL A 23 -8.32 -8.27 -0.41
C VAL A 23 -7.99 -9.59 -1.11
N SER A 24 -8.85 -10.03 -2.03
CA SER A 24 -8.62 -11.25 -2.81
C SER A 24 -7.45 -11.10 -3.80
N GLU A 25 -6.84 -12.22 -4.19
CA GLU A 25 -5.79 -12.25 -5.22
C GLU A 25 -6.31 -11.71 -6.57
N SER A 26 -7.59 -11.93 -6.87
CA SER A 26 -8.25 -11.38 -8.05
C SER A 26 -8.33 -9.86 -8.02
N GLU A 27 -8.63 -9.26 -6.86
CA GLU A 27 -8.66 -7.79 -6.72
C GLU A 27 -7.26 -7.21 -6.88
N ILE A 28 -6.25 -7.82 -6.28
CA ILE A 28 -4.85 -7.43 -6.45
C ILE A 28 -4.48 -7.45 -7.94
N LYS A 29 -4.78 -8.56 -8.63
CA LYS A 29 -4.49 -8.72 -10.06
C LYS A 29 -5.24 -7.71 -10.92
N ASN A 30 -6.49 -7.38 -10.57
CA ASN A 30 -7.27 -6.36 -11.27
C ASN A 30 -6.63 -4.98 -11.14
N VAL A 31 -6.09 -4.64 -9.96
CA VAL A 31 -5.35 -3.39 -9.76
C VAL A 31 -4.04 -3.38 -10.55
N GLU A 32 -3.25 -4.46 -10.50
CA GLU A 32 -2.03 -4.60 -11.30
C GLU A 32 -2.31 -4.38 -12.80
N ASN A 33 -3.35 -5.03 -13.33
CA ASN A 33 -3.77 -4.88 -14.73
C ASN A 33 -4.25 -3.46 -15.04
N ARG A 34 -5.09 -2.86 -14.17
CA ARG A 34 -5.65 -1.52 -14.38
C ARG A 34 -4.57 -0.46 -14.48
N PHE A 35 -3.53 -0.55 -13.66
CA PHE A 35 -2.45 0.43 -13.61
C PHE A 35 -1.21 0.03 -14.43
N GLY A 36 -1.21 -1.15 -15.05
CA GLY A 36 -0.06 -1.65 -15.82
C GLY A 36 1.19 -1.84 -14.96
N ILE A 37 1.01 -2.24 -13.70
CA ILE A 37 2.09 -2.41 -12.73
C ILE A 37 2.19 -3.86 -12.26
N LYS A 38 3.28 -4.19 -11.57
CA LYS A 38 3.42 -5.44 -10.82
C LYS A 38 3.82 -5.14 -9.40
N PHE A 39 3.07 -5.70 -8.45
CA PHE A 39 3.41 -5.63 -7.05
C PHE A 39 4.44 -6.70 -6.68
N PRO A 40 5.47 -6.32 -5.90
CA PRO A 40 6.38 -7.28 -5.27
C PRO A 40 5.62 -8.29 -4.40
N LEU A 41 6.15 -9.50 -4.25
CA LEU A 41 5.48 -10.59 -3.54
C LEU A 41 5.12 -10.20 -2.09
N ALA A 42 6.05 -9.62 -1.32
CA ALA A 42 5.80 -9.19 0.05
C ALA A 42 4.66 -8.16 0.13
N PHE A 43 4.54 -7.28 -0.87
CA PHE A 43 3.45 -6.31 -0.90
C PHE A 43 2.11 -6.95 -1.29
N LYS A 44 2.10 -7.94 -2.19
CA LYS A 44 0.88 -8.72 -2.46
C LYS A 44 0.43 -9.51 -1.24
N GLU A 45 1.36 -10.07 -0.48
CA GLU A 45 1.06 -10.72 0.81
C GLU A 45 0.44 -9.71 1.80
N TYR A 46 0.96 -8.48 1.85
CA TYR A 46 0.39 -7.41 2.68
C TYR A 46 -1.05 -7.12 2.25
N LEU A 47 -1.29 -6.93 0.96
CA LEU A 47 -2.64 -6.68 0.44
C LEU A 47 -3.59 -7.86 0.72
N TYR A 48 -3.10 -9.08 0.58
CA TYR A 48 -3.89 -10.29 0.85
C TYR A 48 -4.25 -10.47 2.32
N LEU A 49 -3.45 -9.91 3.24
CA LEU A 49 -3.70 -9.99 4.69
C LEU A 49 -4.42 -8.75 5.24
N ALA A 50 -4.09 -7.56 4.73
CA ALA A 50 -4.39 -6.26 5.34
C ALA A 50 -4.74 -5.16 4.31
N GLY A 51 -4.94 -5.51 3.03
CA GLY A 51 -5.19 -4.55 1.95
C GLY A 51 -6.57 -3.88 1.95
N ASP A 52 -7.54 -4.39 2.71
CA ASP A 52 -8.84 -3.72 2.91
C ASP A 52 -8.82 -2.89 4.20
N SER A 53 -8.26 -3.46 5.28
CA SER A 53 -8.01 -2.76 6.53
C SER A 53 -6.73 -3.28 7.17
N SER A 54 -5.83 -2.36 7.52
CA SER A 54 -4.63 -2.67 8.30
C SER A 54 -4.92 -2.84 9.79
N GLY A 55 -6.18 -2.69 10.23
CA GLY A 55 -6.59 -2.83 11.62
C GLY A 55 -5.69 -2.02 12.56
N GLY A 56 -5.15 -2.69 13.58
CA GLY A 56 -4.28 -2.06 14.58
C GLY A 56 -2.84 -1.81 14.13
N LEU A 57 -2.48 -2.04 12.86
CA LEU A 57 -1.10 -1.94 12.36
C LEU A 57 -0.55 -0.48 12.30
N ARG A 58 -1.36 0.54 12.65
CA ARG A 58 -0.98 1.96 12.81
C ARG A 58 0.19 2.42 11.92
N LEU A 59 0.01 2.34 10.60
CA LEU A 59 0.99 2.85 9.63
C LEU A 59 0.90 4.39 9.58
N ALA A 60 -0.05 4.91 8.80
CA ALA A 60 -0.51 6.28 8.87
C ALA A 60 -2.00 6.32 9.25
N ASP A 61 -2.42 7.40 9.91
CA ASP A 61 -3.78 7.58 10.46
C ASP A 61 -4.85 7.90 9.38
N GLY A 62 -4.47 7.96 8.10
CA GLY A 62 -5.38 8.23 6.98
C GLY A 62 -5.74 6.96 6.19
N ASN A 63 -5.87 7.07 4.87
CA ASN A 63 -6.32 5.97 4.04
C ASN A 63 -5.21 4.95 3.75
N GLY A 64 -5.50 3.66 3.94
CA GLY A 64 -4.58 2.56 3.61
C GLY A 64 -5.20 1.42 2.79
N SER A 65 -6.51 1.48 2.52
CA SER A 65 -7.18 0.41 1.78
C SER A 65 -6.91 0.51 0.27
N LEU A 66 -6.72 -0.64 -0.37
CA LEU A 66 -6.48 -0.75 -1.80
C LEU A 66 -7.66 -0.16 -2.60
N ALA A 67 -8.89 -0.39 -2.13
CA ALA A 67 -10.10 0.12 -2.77
C ALA A 67 -10.15 1.67 -2.76
N VAL A 68 -9.71 2.31 -1.67
CA VAL A 68 -9.67 3.78 -1.61
C VAL A 68 -8.51 4.34 -2.43
N LEU A 69 -7.32 3.77 -2.30
CA LEU A 69 -6.10 4.25 -2.97
C LEU A 69 -6.12 4.09 -4.49
N THR A 70 -7.07 3.31 -5.03
CA THR A 70 -7.26 3.11 -6.47
C THR A 70 -8.36 4.00 -7.07
N LYS A 71 -9.03 4.83 -6.28
CA LYS A 71 -10.02 5.78 -6.80
C LYS A 71 -9.34 6.93 -7.54
N ASP A 72 -9.91 7.36 -8.66
CA ASP A 72 -9.28 8.37 -9.53
C ASP A 72 -9.13 9.74 -8.85
N ASP A 73 -10.08 10.12 -7.98
CA ASP A 73 -10.00 11.37 -7.20
C ASP A 73 -8.86 11.32 -6.17
N VAL A 74 -8.66 10.16 -5.54
CA VAL A 74 -7.55 9.92 -4.60
C VAL A 74 -6.21 9.96 -5.34
N ARG A 75 -6.13 9.36 -6.54
CA ARG A 75 -4.94 9.41 -7.39
C ARG A 75 -4.59 10.83 -7.82
N LYS A 76 -5.58 11.62 -8.24
CA LYS A 76 -5.39 13.04 -8.58
C LYS A 76 -4.91 13.87 -7.39
N LYS A 77 -5.37 13.56 -6.18
CA LYS A 77 -4.88 14.21 -4.95
C LYS A 77 -3.41 13.90 -4.69
N LEU A 78 -2.99 12.63 -4.86
CA LEU A 78 -1.58 12.26 -4.77
C LEU A 78 -0.73 13.04 -5.78
N GLU A 79 -1.11 13.05 -7.06
CA GLU A 79 -0.39 13.78 -8.11
C GLU A 79 -0.28 15.28 -7.78
N LYS A 80 -1.37 15.90 -7.32
CA LYS A 80 -1.38 17.29 -6.89
C LYS A 80 -0.42 17.52 -5.72
N SER A 81 -0.43 16.64 -4.72
CA SER A 81 0.45 16.74 -3.54
C SER A 81 1.93 16.68 -3.95
N LEU A 82 2.31 15.73 -4.81
CA LEU A 82 3.68 15.62 -5.32
C LEU A 82 4.13 16.92 -6.01
N GLN A 83 3.25 17.56 -6.78
CA GLN A 83 3.54 18.81 -7.47
C GLN A 83 3.62 19.99 -6.49
N GLU A 84 2.63 20.13 -5.59
CA GLU A 84 2.49 21.24 -4.65
C GLU A 84 3.66 21.30 -3.67
N PHE A 85 4.07 20.15 -3.13
CA PHE A 85 5.18 20.04 -2.18
C PHE A 85 6.52 19.71 -2.84
N GLN A 86 6.58 19.66 -4.18
CA GLN A 86 7.79 19.38 -4.96
C GLN A 86 8.50 18.09 -4.52
N ILE A 87 7.72 17.06 -4.17
CA ILE A 87 8.25 15.79 -3.67
C ILE A 87 9.01 15.09 -4.82
N PRO A 88 10.33 14.82 -4.69
CA PRO A 88 11.18 14.41 -5.81
C PRO A 88 11.06 12.93 -6.18
N ILE A 89 9.85 12.35 -6.16
CA ILE A 89 9.59 10.96 -6.54
C ILE A 89 9.40 10.88 -8.06
N LYS A 90 10.42 10.40 -8.77
CA LYS A 90 10.40 10.23 -10.24
C LYS A 90 10.30 8.77 -10.69
N ARG A 91 10.58 7.83 -9.79
CA ARG A 91 10.56 6.39 -10.07
C ARG A 91 9.14 5.84 -9.91
N PRO A 92 8.78 4.76 -10.64
CA PRO A 92 7.50 4.09 -10.44
C PRO A 92 7.34 3.64 -8.99
N PHE A 93 6.24 4.04 -8.37
CA PHE A 93 6.00 3.80 -6.95
C PHE A 93 4.53 3.49 -6.68
N TRP A 94 4.26 2.93 -5.49
CA TRP A 94 2.90 2.71 -5.02
C TRP A 94 2.75 3.15 -3.57
N VAL A 95 1.81 4.07 -3.34
CA VAL A 95 1.39 4.49 -1.99
C VAL A 95 0.42 3.47 -1.42
N PHE A 96 0.64 3.07 -0.16
CA PHE A 96 -0.20 2.08 0.52
C PHE A 96 -0.71 2.52 1.89
N SER A 97 -0.30 3.70 2.36
CA SER A 97 -0.88 4.35 3.53
C SER A 97 -0.59 5.85 3.45
N GLU A 98 -1.61 6.69 3.56
CA GLU A 98 -1.47 8.16 3.53
C GLU A 98 -2.02 8.81 4.79
N LYS A 99 -1.59 10.04 5.03
CA LYS A 99 -2.10 10.94 6.06
C LYS A 99 -2.21 12.36 5.50
N ASP A 100 -3.22 13.08 6.00
CA ASP A 100 -3.45 14.50 5.73
C ASP A 100 -3.50 14.85 4.23
N GLY A 101 -4.07 13.96 3.41
CA GLY A 101 -4.23 14.19 1.98
C GLY A 101 -2.92 14.06 1.20
N PHE A 102 -2.12 13.04 1.53
CA PHE A 102 -0.78 12.79 0.98
C PHE A 102 0.27 13.86 1.29
N GLN A 103 0.15 14.59 2.40
CA GLN A 103 1.29 15.35 2.94
C GLN A 103 2.36 14.39 3.46
N GLN A 104 1.92 13.32 4.13
CA GLN A 104 2.75 12.22 4.59
C GLN A 104 2.18 10.91 4.05
N PHE A 105 3.03 10.04 3.53
CA PHE A 105 2.58 8.73 3.09
C PHE A 105 3.71 7.70 3.04
N PHE A 106 3.33 6.44 3.21
CA PHE A 106 4.19 5.28 3.03
C PHE A 106 4.02 4.72 1.62
N PHE A 107 5.15 4.38 1.00
CA PHE A 107 5.17 3.86 -0.36
C PHE A 107 6.30 2.87 -0.58
N ILE A 108 6.19 2.10 -1.66
CA ILE A 108 7.25 1.24 -2.19
C ILE A 108 7.62 1.68 -3.59
N TYR A 109 8.86 1.46 -4.00
CA TYR A 109 9.23 1.53 -5.41
C TYR A 109 8.92 0.21 -6.10
N LEU A 110 8.43 0.29 -7.33
CA LEU A 110 8.00 -0.88 -8.11
C LEU A 110 9.12 -1.43 -9.01
N ASP A 111 10.24 -0.72 -9.11
CA ASP A 111 11.36 -0.99 -10.01
C ASP A 111 12.62 -1.53 -9.29
N GLU A 112 12.50 -1.95 -8.02
CA GLU A 112 13.65 -2.41 -7.22
C GLU A 112 14.09 -3.86 -7.48
N ASN A 113 13.42 -4.57 -8.40
CA ASN A 113 13.73 -5.96 -8.75
C ASN A 113 13.86 -6.90 -7.53
N SER A 114 13.12 -6.61 -6.46
CA SER A 114 13.08 -7.40 -5.22
C SER A 114 11.65 -7.84 -4.95
N GLU A 115 11.50 -9.07 -4.46
CA GLU A 115 10.21 -9.57 -3.96
C GLU A 115 9.82 -8.93 -2.62
N ASN A 116 10.78 -8.37 -1.88
CA ASN A 116 10.60 -7.70 -0.60
C ASN A 116 11.31 -6.33 -0.62
N PRO A 117 10.70 -5.30 -1.25
CA PRO A 117 11.29 -3.96 -1.32
C PRO A 117 11.33 -3.29 0.07
N PRO A 118 12.24 -2.33 0.31
CA PRO A 118 12.12 -1.42 1.44
C PRO A 118 10.88 -0.54 1.31
N VAL A 119 10.36 -0.15 2.47
CA VAL A 119 9.30 0.84 2.59
C VAL A 119 9.93 2.22 2.78
N TRP A 120 9.42 3.19 2.04
CA TRP A 120 9.80 4.59 2.13
C TRP A 120 8.65 5.40 2.71
N PHE A 121 8.95 6.56 3.28
CA PHE A 121 7.94 7.50 3.77
C PHE A 121 8.32 8.94 3.44
N THR A 122 7.33 9.80 3.24
CA THR A 122 7.50 11.25 3.09
C THR A 122 7.17 11.98 4.39
N THR A 123 7.93 13.02 4.71
CA THR A 123 7.71 13.93 5.86
C THR A 123 7.24 15.29 5.38
#